data_AF-A0A3T1AYM4-F1
#
_entry.id   AF-A0A3T1AYM4-F1
#
_cell.length_a   1.000
_cell.length_b   1.000
_cell.length_c   1.000
_cell.angle_alpha   90.00
_cell.angle_beta   90.00
_cell.angle_gamma   90.00
#
_symmetry.space_group_name_H-M   'P 1'
#
loop_
_entity.id
_entity.type
_entity.pdbx_description
1 polymer ?
#
loop_
_entity_poly.entity_id
_entity_poly.type
_entity_poly.pdbx_seq_one_letter_code
_entity_poly.pdbx_strand_id
1 'polypeptide(L)'
;MNAPATSRFSPVLIWGITAVTVLITAFVLWLGWPAEAAELPAGAGEVEVHFIDDELTTPAPTGETDGWFGGLSTPCDFDSWYVESAGTAFCATLGESRGTVTVNRAGNRIDLPAEAQKAITGWAADEGGTQPPARALLVLGGEPVGIVDLAGPAVATPAR
;
A
#
# COMPACT_ATOMS: atom_id res chain seq x y z
N MET A 1 32.80 18.13 60.61
CA MET A 1 31.67 17.17 60.60
C MET A 1 30.99 17.28 59.25
N ASN A 2 31.20 16.29 58.37
CA ASN A 2 30.63 16.29 57.02
C ASN A 2 29.29 15.55 57.06
N ALA A 3 28.18 16.25 56.79
CA ALA A 3 26.89 15.63 56.57
C ALA A 3 26.76 15.24 55.08
N PRO A 4 26.43 13.99 54.73
CA PRO A 4 26.20 13.63 53.34
C PRO A 4 24.83 14.14 52.87
N ALA A 5 24.81 14.90 51.78
CA ALA A 5 23.60 15.29 51.08
C ALA A 5 22.95 14.03 50.48
N THR A 6 21.92 13.51 51.14
CA THR A 6 21.13 12.39 50.64
C THR A 6 20.14 12.92 49.61
N SER A 7 20.52 12.77 48.34
CA SER A 7 19.65 12.95 47.19
C SER A 7 18.42 12.05 47.32
N ARG A 8 17.27 12.63 47.70
CA ARG A 8 15.97 11.94 47.77
C ARG A 8 15.33 11.90 46.39
N PHE A 9 15.81 11.04 45.50
CA PHE A 9 15.02 10.66 44.33
C PHE A 9 13.97 9.65 44.78
N SER A 10 12.71 10.10 44.85
CA SER A 10 11.58 9.26 45.23
C SER A 10 11.42 8.14 44.19
N PRO A 11 11.42 6.86 44.58
CA PRO A 11 11.32 5.73 43.65
C PRO A 11 10.05 5.81 42.77
N VAL A 12 8.99 6.45 43.26
CA VAL A 12 7.72 6.65 42.55
C VAL A 12 7.90 7.43 41.23
N LEU A 13 8.81 8.42 41.19
CA LEU A 13 9.09 9.19 39.98
C LEU A 13 9.80 8.36 38.91
N ILE A 14 10.67 7.43 39.33
CA ILE A 14 11.41 6.56 38.42
C ILE A 14 10.48 5.51 37.80
N TRP A 15 9.58 4.93 38.60
CA TRP A 15 8.57 3.97 38.12
C TRP A 15 7.51 4.59 37.21
N GLY A 16 7.14 5.86 37.46
CA GLY A 16 6.23 6.60 36.58
C GLY A 16 6.83 6.88 35.21
N ILE A 17 8.11 7.29 35.16
CA ILE A 17 8.80 7.55 33.89
C ILE A 17 8.96 6.26 33.09
N THR A 18 9.39 5.16 33.72
CA THR A 18 9.54 3.88 33.02
C THR A 18 8.23 3.37 32.45
N ALA A 19 7.13 3.45 33.21
CA ALA A 19 5.81 3.05 32.72
C ALA A 19 5.33 3.89 31.52
N VAL A 20 5.57 5.21 31.54
CA VAL A 20 5.25 6.09 30.40
C VAL A 20 6.11 5.76 29.19
N THR A 21 7.43 5.56 29.35
CA THR A 21 8.28 5.14 28.22
C THR A 21 7.87 3.79 27.64
N VAL A 22 7.49 2.82 28.47
CA VAL A 22 7.03 1.49 28.00
C VAL A 22 5.71 1.61 27.26
N LEU A 23 4.78 2.45 27.72
CA LEU A 23 3.53 2.70 27.02
C LEU A 23 3.76 3.43 25.71
N ILE A 24 4.68 4.40 25.66
CA ILE A 24 5.04 5.10 24.41
C ILE A 24 5.73 4.13 23.45
N THR A 25 6.70 3.32 23.87
CA THR A 25 7.32 2.33 22.97
C THR A 25 6.33 1.26 22.56
N ALA A 26 5.44 0.79 23.43
CA ALA A 26 4.38 -0.14 23.05
C ALA A 26 3.39 0.49 22.06
N PHE A 27 3.04 1.78 22.23
CA PHE A 27 2.16 2.51 21.33
C PHE A 27 2.84 2.80 19.97
N VAL A 28 4.13 3.13 19.97
CA VAL A 28 4.97 3.30 18.77
C VAL A 28 5.18 1.95 18.07
N LEU A 29 5.32 0.84 18.80
CA LEU A 29 5.43 -0.50 18.22
C LEU A 29 4.09 -1.02 17.71
N TRP A 30 2.97 -0.59 18.30
CA TRP A 30 1.62 -0.99 17.88
C TRP A 30 1.10 -0.17 16.69
N LEU A 31 1.45 1.12 16.59
CA LEU A 31 1.06 1.99 15.49
C LEU A 31 2.14 2.16 14.41
N GLY A 32 3.38 1.80 14.70
CA GLY A 32 4.54 1.94 13.83
C GLY A 32 5.07 0.62 13.32
N TRP A 33 4.23 -0.42 13.25
CA TRP A 33 4.54 -1.48 12.30
C TRP A 33 4.53 -0.85 10.90
N PRO A 34 5.66 -0.93 10.17
CA PRO A 34 5.63 -0.57 8.77
C PRO A 34 4.53 -1.43 8.15
N ALA A 35 3.60 -0.82 7.41
CA ALA A 35 2.82 -1.55 6.45
C ALA A 35 3.84 -2.23 5.53
N GLU A 36 4.17 -3.49 5.80
CA GLU A 36 4.77 -4.35 4.80
C GLU A 36 3.77 -4.33 3.66
N ALA A 37 4.14 -3.67 2.55
CA ALA A 37 3.33 -3.55 1.35
C ALA A 37 2.57 -4.86 1.14
N ALA A 38 1.23 -4.79 1.15
CA ALA A 38 0.36 -5.93 1.35
C ALA A 38 0.71 -7.02 0.36
N GLU A 39 1.51 -7.96 0.82
CA GLU A 39 2.00 -9.01 -0.05
C GLU A 39 0.86 -9.99 -0.24
N LEU A 40 0.35 -10.11 -1.47
CA LEU A 40 -0.66 -11.11 -1.78
C LEU A 40 -0.16 -12.47 -1.30
N PRO A 41 -0.86 -13.20 -0.40
CA PRO A 41 -0.39 -14.49 0.07
C PRO A 41 -0.20 -15.44 -1.12
N ALA A 42 0.79 -16.32 -1.03
CA ALA A 42 1.04 -17.30 -2.08
C ALA A 42 -0.21 -18.17 -2.29
N GLY A 43 -0.59 -18.38 -3.56
CA GLY A 43 -1.83 -19.06 -3.92
C GLY A 43 -2.96 -18.10 -4.28
N ALA A 44 -4.19 -18.61 -4.21
CA ALA A 44 -5.39 -17.87 -4.58
C ALA A 44 -5.74 -16.82 -3.52
N GLY A 45 -5.93 -15.57 -3.96
CA GLY A 45 -6.36 -14.45 -3.13
C GLY A 45 -7.39 -13.59 -3.85
N GLU A 46 -8.32 -13.00 -3.11
CA GLU A 46 -9.27 -12.02 -3.64
C GLU A 46 -8.66 -10.62 -3.60
N VAL A 47 -8.81 -9.88 -4.68
CA VAL A 47 -8.32 -8.50 -4.81
C VAL A 47 -9.41 -7.62 -5.39
N GLU A 48 -9.47 -6.37 -4.93
CA GLU A 48 -10.30 -5.33 -5.51
C GLU A 48 -9.63 -4.79 -6.78
N VAL A 49 -10.43 -4.47 -7.78
CA VAL A 49 -9.95 -3.96 -9.06
C VAL A 49 -10.38 -2.51 -9.23
N HIS A 50 -9.39 -1.65 -9.47
CA HIS A 50 -9.58 -0.25 -9.82
C HIS A 50 -8.97 0.02 -11.20
N PHE A 51 -9.64 0.82 -12.03
CA PHE A 51 -8.99 1.28 -13.27
C PHE A 51 -8.10 2.48 -12.99
N ILE A 52 -6.94 2.49 -13.63
CA ILE A 52 -6.00 3.61 -13.56
C ILE A 52 -6.39 4.59 -14.67
N ASP A 53 -6.60 5.85 -14.30
CA ASP A 53 -6.70 6.93 -15.27
C ASP A 53 -5.29 7.31 -15.72
N ASP A 54 -4.91 6.81 -16.90
CA ASP A 54 -3.60 7.05 -17.50
C ASP A 54 -3.36 8.51 -17.88
N GLU A 55 -4.40 9.32 -18.08
CA GLU A 55 -4.27 10.74 -18.43
C GLU A 55 -3.93 11.60 -17.22
N LEU A 56 -4.42 11.19 -16.04
CA LEU A 56 -4.18 11.89 -14.77
C LEU A 56 -2.99 11.32 -13.99
N THR A 57 -2.50 10.13 -14.36
CA THR A 57 -1.35 9.49 -13.71
C THR A 57 -0.05 10.24 -14.02
N THR A 58 0.76 10.50 -12.99
CA THR A 58 2.04 11.21 -13.12
C THR A 58 3.23 10.37 -12.66
N PRO A 59 4.43 10.54 -13.24
CA PRO A 59 5.62 9.80 -12.81
C PRO A 59 6.09 10.26 -11.41
N ALA A 60 6.55 9.31 -10.60
CA ALA A 60 7.06 9.54 -9.25
C ALA A 60 8.48 8.94 -9.07
N PRO A 61 9.29 9.47 -8.14
CA PRO A 61 10.56 8.83 -7.78
C PRO A 61 10.32 7.47 -7.11
N THR A 62 11.14 6.47 -7.47
CA THR A 62 11.09 5.12 -6.89
C THR A 62 11.70 5.07 -5.50
N GLY A 63 11.26 4.12 -4.67
CA GLY A 63 11.81 3.90 -3.33
C GLY A 63 11.26 4.83 -2.26
N GLU A 64 10.22 5.60 -2.58
CA GLU A 64 9.43 6.33 -1.59
C GLU A 64 8.46 5.36 -0.90
N THR A 65 8.18 5.59 0.37
CA THR A 65 7.17 4.87 1.15
C THR A 65 6.23 5.88 1.77
N ASP A 66 4.93 5.61 1.81
CA ASP A 66 3.95 6.47 2.50
C ASP A 66 4.28 6.51 4.01
N GLY A 67 5.07 7.51 4.40
CA GLY A 67 5.56 7.66 5.76
C GLY A 67 4.61 8.49 6.61
N TRP A 68 3.92 7.86 7.58
CA TRP A 68 3.07 8.59 8.54
C TRP A 68 3.87 9.48 9.52
N PHE A 69 5.14 9.13 9.83
CA PHE A 69 5.99 9.95 10.70
C PHE A 69 7.41 10.09 10.12
N GLY A 70 7.70 11.20 9.44
CA GLY A 70 9.09 11.59 9.19
C GLY A 70 9.45 12.23 7.85
N GLY A 71 8.48 12.66 7.04
CA GLY A 71 8.74 13.47 5.84
C GLY A 71 7.46 14.14 5.36
N LEU A 72 7.48 15.46 5.18
CA LEU A 72 6.37 16.26 4.64
C LEU A 72 6.13 16.03 3.13
N SER A 73 6.41 14.83 2.63
CA SER A 73 6.37 14.50 1.20
C SER A 73 5.65 13.18 1.02
N THR A 74 4.33 13.21 0.97
CA THR A 74 3.64 12.21 0.16
C THR A 74 4.12 12.43 -1.28
N PRO A 75 4.68 11.42 -1.96
CA PRO A 75 5.18 11.59 -3.33
C PRO A 75 4.05 11.92 -4.31
N CYS A 76 2.81 11.63 -3.91
CA CYS A 76 1.59 11.87 -4.66
C CYS A 76 0.67 12.86 -3.93
N ASP A 77 -0.17 13.54 -4.71
CA ASP A 77 -1.26 14.35 -4.19
C ASP A 77 -2.25 13.47 -3.38
N PHE A 78 -3.02 14.08 -2.48
CA PHE A 78 -3.95 13.35 -1.58
C PHE A 78 -4.96 12.44 -2.30
N ASP A 79 -5.25 12.72 -3.56
CA ASP A 79 -6.21 11.98 -4.38
C ASP A 79 -5.53 10.94 -5.30
N SER A 80 -4.20 10.76 -5.19
CA SER A 80 -3.42 9.85 -6.02
C SER A 80 -2.65 8.83 -5.18
N TRP A 81 -2.61 7.60 -5.66
CA TRP A 81 -1.94 6.50 -4.98
C TRP A 81 -0.51 6.37 -5.49
N TYR A 82 0.46 6.27 -4.59
CA TYR A 82 1.81 5.88 -4.97
C TYR A 82 1.80 4.40 -5.35
N VAL A 83 2.29 4.10 -6.55
CA VAL A 83 2.41 2.72 -7.03
C VAL A 83 3.76 2.53 -7.69
N GLU A 84 4.54 1.59 -7.17
CA GLU A 84 5.81 1.15 -7.74
C GLU A 84 5.67 -0.24 -8.33
N SER A 85 5.93 -0.38 -9.63
CA SER A 85 5.87 -1.66 -10.34
C SER A 85 6.93 -1.75 -11.43
N ALA A 86 7.52 -2.93 -11.58
CA ALA A 86 8.63 -3.21 -12.52
C ALA A 86 9.80 -2.19 -12.46
N GLY A 87 10.08 -1.60 -11.29
CA GLY A 87 11.14 -0.61 -11.12
C GLY A 87 10.79 0.80 -11.63
N THR A 88 9.50 1.05 -11.86
CA THR A 88 8.96 2.38 -12.16
C THR A 88 7.96 2.76 -11.07
N ALA A 89 7.94 4.02 -10.67
CA ALA A 89 6.98 4.55 -9.72
C ALA A 89 6.12 5.64 -10.35
N PHE A 90 4.87 5.70 -9.97
CA PHE A 90 3.92 6.69 -10.45
C PHE A 90 2.81 6.94 -9.43
N CYS A 91 2.20 8.12 -9.55
CA CYS A 91 1.02 8.52 -8.80
C CYS A 91 -0.21 8.19 -9.62
N ALA A 92 -0.84 7.06 -9.29
CA ALA A 92 -2.01 6.55 -9.97
C ALA A 92 -3.27 7.28 -9.49
N THR A 93 -3.99 7.91 -10.42
CA THR A 93 -5.36 8.32 -10.16
C THR A 93 -6.28 7.13 -10.44
N LEU A 94 -7.08 6.75 -9.44
CA LEU A 94 -7.93 5.58 -9.51
C LEU A 94 -9.39 5.97 -9.74
N GLY A 95 -10.05 5.23 -10.62
CA GLY A 95 -11.51 5.25 -10.73
C GLY A 95 -12.19 4.52 -9.56
N GLU A 96 -13.52 4.48 -9.61
CA GLU A 96 -14.32 3.68 -8.68
C GLU A 96 -13.95 2.19 -8.74
N SER A 97 -14.08 1.50 -7.61
CA SER A 97 -13.88 0.04 -7.56
C SER A 97 -14.88 -0.66 -8.48
N ARG A 98 -14.37 -1.57 -9.32
CA ARG A 98 -15.18 -2.32 -10.29
C ARG A 98 -15.73 -3.63 -9.73
N GLY A 99 -15.10 -4.13 -8.67
CA GLY A 99 -15.45 -5.38 -8.01
C GLY A 99 -14.21 -6.15 -7.56
N THR A 100 -14.43 -7.36 -7.07
CA THR A 100 -13.36 -8.27 -6.63
C THR A 100 -13.16 -9.40 -7.63
N VAL A 101 -11.91 -9.84 -7.76
CA VAL A 101 -11.55 -11.03 -8.54
C VAL A 101 -10.59 -11.91 -7.74
N THR A 102 -10.60 -13.21 -8.02
CA THR A 102 -9.58 -14.12 -7.51
C THR A 102 -8.38 -14.15 -8.45
N VAL A 103 -7.21 -13.86 -7.92
CA VAL A 103 -5.91 -13.97 -8.61
C VAL A 103 -5.03 -15.01 -7.91
N ASN A 104 -3.99 -15.49 -8.58
CA ASN A 104 -3.09 -16.48 -8.01
C ASN A 104 -1.65 -15.98 -8.01
N ARG A 105 -1.03 -15.82 -6.84
CA ARG A 105 0.40 -15.46 -6.76
C ARG A 105 1.27 -16.70 -6.86
N ALA A 106 2.12 -16.71 -7.87
CA ALA A 106 3.18 -17.69 -8.10
C ALA A 106 4.56 -16.99 -8.06
N GLY A 107 5.14 -16.87 -6.86
CA GLY A 107 6.40 -16.16 -6.65
C GLY A 107 6.27 -14.66 -6.89
N ASN A 108 7.02 -14.12 -7.86
CA ASN A 108 7.00 -12.71 -8.26
C ASN A 108 6.01 -12.41 -9.40
N ARG A 109 5.04 -13.31 -9.62
CA ARG A 109 4.05 -13.19 -10.67
C ARG A 109 2.66 -13.38 -10.07
N ILE A 110 1.71 -12.58 -10.55
CA ILE A 110 0.29 -12.73 -10.22
C ILE A 110 -0.40 -13.18 -11.50
N ASP A 111 -0.90 -14.41 -11.51
CA ASP A 111 -1.67 -14.94 -12.62
C ASP A 111 -3.14 -14.58 -12.48
N LEU A 112 -3.73 -14.13 -13.58
CA LEU A 112 -5.16 -13.89 -13.68
C LEU A 112 -5.81 -15.13 -14.30
N PRO A 113 -6.65 -15.87 -13.55
CA PRO A 113 -7.50 -16.89 -14.14
C PRO A 113 -8.38 -16.30 -15.25
N ALA A 114 -8.80 -17.15 -16.20
CA ALA A 114 -9.60 -16.71 -17.35
C ALA A 114 -10.90 -15.97 -16.95
N GLU A 115 -11.54 -16.38 -15.86
CA GLU A 115 -12.73 -15.70 -15.31
C GLU A 115 -12.41 -14.29 -14.80
N ALA A 116 -11.27 -14.12 -14.10
CA ALA A 116 -10.82 -12.81 -13.62
C ALA A 116 -10.47 -11.89 -14.80
N GLN A 117 -9.73 -12.39 -15.79
CA GLN A 117 -9.39 -11.61 -16.99
C GLN A 117 -10.65 -11.20 -17.76
N LYS A 118 -11.61 -12.12 -17.92
CA LYS A 118 -12.88 -11.85 -18.59
C LYS A 118 -13.71 -10.81 -17.83
N ALA A 119 -13.75 -10.87 -16.49
CA ALA A 119 -14.46 -9.89 -15.68
C ALA A 119 -13.84 -8.49 -15.85
N ILE A 120 -12.52 -8.37 -15.69
CA ILE A 120 -11.82 -7.08 -15.77
C ILE A 120 -11.95 -6.47 -17.17
N THR A 121 -11.73 -7.25 -18.22
CA THR A 121 -11.89 -6.77 -19.61
C THR A 121 -13.34 -6.40 -19.95
N GLY A 122 -14.32 -7.12 -19.38
CA GLY A 122 -15.73 -6.77 -19.47
C GLY A 122 -16.03 -5.41 -18.83
N TRP A 123 -15.56 -5.19 -17.60
CA TRP A 123 -15.71 -3.90 -16.91
C TRP A 123 -15.04 -2.75 -17.66
N ALA A 124 -13.87 -2.99 -18.28
CA ALA A 124 -13.17 -1.98 -19.07
C ALA A 124 -13.92 -1.61 -20.35
N ALA A 125 -14.59 -2.58 -20.98
CA ALA A 125 -15.44 -2.33 -22.15
C ALA A 125 -16.73 -1.58 -21.79
N ASP A 126 -17.29 -1.83 -20.61
CA ASP A 126 -18.53 -1.20 -20.13
C ASP A 126 -18.34 0.27 -19.72
N GLU A 127 -17.11 0.72 -19.47
CA GLU A 127 -16.85 2.12 -19.08
C GLU A 127 -17.28 3.14 -20.14
N GLY A 128 -17.45 2.73 -21.41
CA GLY A 128 -18.15 3.50 -22.43
C GLY A 128 -17.55 4.86 -22.80
N GLY A 129 -16.33 5.16 -22.32
CA GLY A 129 -15.60 6.40 -22.59
C GLY A 129 -14.97 6.46 -23.99
N THR A 130 -14.51 7.64 -24.40
CA THR A 130 -13.78 7.83 -25.67
C THR A 130 -12.44 7.11 -25.71
N GLN A 131 -11.89 6.76 -24.56
CA GLN A 131 -10.68 5.95 -24.43
C GLN A 131 -10.89 4.96 -23.28
N PRO A 132 -10.97 3.64 -23.56
CA PRO A 132 -11.06 2.65 -22.50
C PRO A 132 -9.77 2.63 -21.68
N PRO A 133 -9.84 2.25 -20.40
CA PRO A 133 -8.67 2.19 -19.54
C PRO A 133 -7.68 1.17 -20.10
N ALA A 134 -6.38 1.47 -20.03
CA ALA A 134 -5.34 0.55 -20.49
C ALA A 134 -4.78 -0.31 -19.35
N ARG A 135 -4.90 0.15 -18.10
CA ARG A 135 -4.36 -0.52 -16.92
C ARG A 135 -5.38 -0.62 -15.78
N ALA A 136 -5.27 -1.69 -15.00
CA ALA A 136 -6.01 -1.86 -13.76
C ALA A 136 -5.05 -2.08 -12.59
N LEU A 137 -5.33 -1.46 -11.45
CA LEU A 137 -4.68 -1.70 -10.18
C LEU A 137 -5.45 -2.76 -9.39
N LEU A 138 -4.73 -3.73 -8.85
CA LEU A 138 -5.21 -4.72 -7.90
C LEU A 138 -4.89 -4.22 -6.50
N VAL A 139 -5.89 -4.19 -5.63
CA VAL A 139 -5.79 -3.69 -4.26
C VAL A 139 -6.23 -4.78 -3.27
N LEU A 140 -5.47 -4.95 -2.18
CA LEU A 140 -5.83 -5.85 -1.08
C LEU A 140 -5.71 -5.08 0.23
N GLY A 141 -6.79 -5.01 1.00
CA GLY A 141 -6.76 -4.35 2.32
C GLY A 141 -6.44 -2.86 2.27
N GLY A 142 -6.68 -2.19 1.13
CA GLY A 142 -6.34 -0.78 0.93
C GLY A 142 -4.92 -0.52 0.46
N GLU A 143 -4.18 -1.55 0.03
CA GLU A 143 -2.81 -1.41 -0.46
C GLU A 143 -2.65 -1.99 -1.89
N PRO A 144 -1.81 -1.37 -2.75
CA PRO A 144 -1.58 -1.86 -4.10
C PRO A 144 -0.79 -3.17 -4.09
N VAL A 145 -1.27 -4.19 -4.79
CA VAL A 145 -0.61 -5.51 -4.85
C VAL A 145 -0.15 -5.89 -6.25
N GLY A 146 -0.74 -5.29 -7.29
CA GLY A 146 -0.30 -5.52 -8.66
C GLY A 146 -1.00 -4.66 -9.69
N ILE A 147 -0.42 -4.57 -10.89
CA ILE A 147 -0.97 -3.86 -12.04
C ILE A 147 -1.18 -4.84 -13.19
N VAL A 148 -2.37 -4.80 -13.77
CA VAL A 148 -2.76 -5.55 -14.95
C VAL A 148 -2.71 -4.62 -16.16
N ASP A 149 -1.95 -5.00 -17.19
CA ASP A 149 -2.08 -4.42 -18.51
C ASP A 149 -3.24 -5.09 -19.24
N LEU A 150 -4.27 -4.32 -19.60
CA LEU A 150 -5.50 -4.84 -20.20
C LEU A 150 -5.31 -5.28 -21.65
N ALA A 151 -4.30 -4.75 -22.35
CA ALA A 151 -3.89 -5.21 -23.68
C ALA A 151 -2.88 -6.35 -23.62
N GLY A 152 -2.33 -6.61 -22.42
CA GLY A 152 -1.25 -7.56 -22.17
C GLY A 152 -1.72 -9.00 -21.90
N PRO A 153 -0.77 -9.90 -21.60
CA PRO A 153 -1.08 -11.26 -21.17
C PRO A 153 -1.84 -11.26 -19.82
N ALA A 154 -2.52 -12.36 -19.49
CA ALA A 154 -3.31 -12.55 -18.27
C ALA A 154 -2.47 -12.64 -16.97
N VAL A 155 -1.66 -11.60 -16.73
CA VAL A 155 -0.64 -11.55 -15.71
C VAL A 155 -0.61 -10.13 -15.16
N ALA A 156 -0.63 -9.99 -13.83
CA ALA A 156 -0.32 -8.73 -13.19
C ALA A 156 1.15 -8.68 -12.79
N THR A 157 1.73 -7.49 -12.97
CA THR A 157 3.05 -7.16 -12.43
C THR A 157 2.86 -6.78 -10.96
N PRO A 158 3.62 -7.34 -10.01
CA PRO A 158 3.54 -6.94 -8.61
C PRO A 158 3.73 -5.43 -8.44
N ALA A 159 3.02 -4.86 -7.46
CA ALA A 159 3.09 -3.47 -7.10
C ALA A 159 3.28 -3.31 -5.59
N ARG A 160 3.83 -2.17 -5.17
CA ARG A 160 3.98 -1.74 -3.78
C ARG A 160 3.91 -0.23 -3.66
#